data_AF-A0A7S4MH48-F1
#
_entry.id   AF-A0A7S4MH48-F1
#
_cell.length_a   1.000
_cell.length_b   1.000
_cell.length_c   1.000
_cell.angle_alpha   90.00
_cell.angle_beta   90.00
_cell.angle_gamma   90.00
#
_symmetry.space_group_name_H-M   'P 1'
#
loop_
_entity.id
_entity.type
_entity.pdbx_description
1 polymer ?
#
loop_
_entity_poly.entity_id
_entity_poly.type
_entity_poly.pdbx_seq_one_letter_code
_entity_poly.pdbx_strand_id
1 'polypeptide(L)'
;KLPMQHSSLFPLDKRSPEQQKALKVLEKNIGLIRTAISLEDLSIDMLTIEDAKHYVTGYVNTPNVPRGAEWIWNQSRGRQIITTHSGLKCEYFKLNTRKSKTSDVTPPLFKLWVFQLHFPKPITFFWCEKGKDPAPIIDHLTTLPTHLLFPCHRTETADFPNLRQYTFPRSPFCSFLQ
;
A
#
# COMPACT_ATOMS: atom_id res chain seq x y z
N LYS A 1 -5.19 -26.38 -22.46
CA LYS A 1 -4.96 -25.18 -21.62
C LYS A 1 -4.05 -25.60 -20.47
N LEU A 2 -2.73 -25.37 -20.59
CA LEU A 2 -1.82 -25.57 -19.47
C LEU A 2 -2.06 -24.43 -18.46
N PRO A 3 -2.18 -24.71 -17.15
CA PRO A 3 -2.26 -23.65 -16.17
C PRO A 3 -0.95 -22.86 -16.23
N MET A 4 -1.03 -21.55 -16.47
CA MET A 4 0.09 -20.65 -16.27
C MET A 4 0.44 -20.70 -14.78
N GLN A 5 1.36 -21.57 -14.42
CA GLN A 5 1.97 -21.55 -13.11
C GLN A 5 2.69 -20.20 -13.03
N HIS A 6 2.13 -19.27 -12.26
CA HIS A 6 2.85 -18.08 -11.87
C HIS A 6 4.07 -18.56 -11.07
N SER A 7 5.20 -18.67 -11.75
CA SER A 7 6.47 -18.98 -11.12
C SER A 7 6.74 -17.89 -10.09
N SER A 8 6.77 -18.29 -8.82
CA SER A 8 7.19 -17.44 -7.69
C SER A 8 8.45 -16.67 -8.08
N LEU A 9 8.48 -15.36 -7.83
CA LEU A 9 9.65 -14.52 -8.12
C LEU A 9 10.88 -14.91 -7.29
N PHE A 10 10.65 -15.48 -6.11
CA PHE A 10 11.68 -15.77 -5.11
C PHE A 10 11.80 -17.29 -4.86
N PRO A 11 13.02 -17.81 -4.66
CA PRO A 11 13.23 -19.19 -4.21
C PRO A 11 12.89 -19.32 -2.70
N LEU A 12 11.76 -19.94 -2.39
CA LEU A 12 11.19 -19.95 -1.02
C LEU A 12 11.65 -21.13 -0.15
N ASP A 13 12.24 -22.16 -0.73
CA ASP A 13 12.37 -23.51 -0.13
C ASP A 13 13.23 -23.57 1.15
N LYS A 14 14.09 -22.56 1.38
CA LYS A 14 14.99 -22.48 2.55
C LYS A 14 14.59 -21.39 3.56
N ARG A 15 13.39 -20.82 3.41
CA ARG A 15 12.92 -19.70 4.23
C ARG A 15 11.91 -20.18 5.27
N SER A 16 11.89 -19.54 6.44
CA SER A 16 10.86 -19.83 7.44
C SER A 16 9.47 -19.48 6.89
N PRO A 17 8.38 -20.10 7.37
CA PRO A 17 7.02 -19.79 6.91
C PRO A 17 6.69 -18.29 7.00
N GLU A 18 7.18 -17.63 8.05
CA GLU A 18 7.05 -16.19 8.25
C GLU A 18 7.75 -15.38 7.15
N GLN A 19 9.00 -15.75 6.80
CA GLN A 19 9.74 -15.10 5.72
C GLN A 19 9.08 -15.35 4.36
N GLN A 20 8.56 -16.56 4.13
CA GLN A 20 7.83 -16.89 2.89
C GLN A 20 6.57 -16.04 2.77
N LYS A 21 5.80 -15.87 3.86
CA LYS A 21 4.64 -14.96 3.89
C LYS A 21 5.04 -13.54 3.50
N ALA A 22 6.11 -13.02 4.10
CA ALA A 22 6.57 -11.67 3.83
C ALA A 22 7.01 -11.46 2.37
N LEU A 23 7.75 -12.41 1.79
CA LEU A 23 8.14 -12.39 0.38
C LEU A 23 6.94 -12.47 -0.57
N LYS A 24 5.94 -13.30 -0.25
CA LYS A 24 4.69 -13.38 -1.03
C LYS A 24 3.92 -12.05 -1.01
N VAL A 25 3.93 -11.33 0.11
CA VAL A 25 3.32 -9.99 0.19
C VAL A 25 4.06 -9.01 -0.71
N LEU A 26 5.39 -8.98 -0.69
CA LEU A 26 6.18 -8.16 -1.62
C LEU A 26 5.85 -8.51 -3.09
N GLU A 27 5.86 -9.79 -3.45
CA GLU A 27 5.59 -10.26 -4.81
C GLU A 27 4.20 -9.84 -5.29
N LYS A 28 3.17 -10.00 -4.47
CA LYS A 28 1.80 -9.57 -4.79
C LYS A 28 1.69 -8.06 -5.07
N ASN A 29 2.57 -7.25 -4.47
CA ASN A 29 2.50 -5.79 -4.54
C ASN A 29 3.56 -5.16 -5.45
N ILE A 30 4.36 -5.97 -6.16
CA ILE A 30 5.46 -5.49 -7.00
C ILE A 30 5.00 -4.49 -8.08
N GLY A 31 3.76 -4.62 -8.57
CA GLY A 31 3.18 -3.71 -9.55
C GLY A 31 2.97 -2.28 -9.05
N LEU A 32 2.91 -2.09 -7.72
CA LEU A 32 2.75 -0.77 -7.09
C LEU A 32 4.08 -0.02 -6.94
N ILE A 33 5.19 -0.57 -7.43
CA ILE A 33 6.51 0.09 -7.35
C ILE A 33 6.54 1.50 -7.95
N ARG A 34 5.65 1.79 -8.91
CA ARG A 34 5.52 3.12 -9.55
C ARG A 34 4.92 4.17 -8.62
N THR A 35 4.29 3.77 -7.52
CA THR A 35 3.74 4.68 -6.50
C THR A 35 4.76 5.01 -5.41
N ALA A 36 6.05 4.80 -5.68
CA ALA A 36 7.11 5.07 -4.73
C ALA A 36 7.17 6.57 -4.39
N ILE A 37 7.17 6.88 -3.09
CA ILE A 37 7.29 8.24 -2.55
C ILE A 37 8.71 8.48 -2.02
N SER A 38 9.03 9.71 -1.62
CA SER A 38 10.27 9.98 -0.90
C SER A 38 10.18 9.47 0.55
N LEU A 39 11.32 9.26 1.22
CA LEU A 39 11.31 8.86 2.64
C LEU A 39 10.77 9.98 3.54
N GLU A 40 10.92 11.24 3.11
CA GLU A 40 10.49 12.42 3.85
C GLU A 40 8.97 12.55 3.87
N ASP A 41 8.30 12.08 2.82
CA ASP A 41 6.84 12.04 2.71
C ASP A 41 6.21 10.87 3.50
N LEU A 42 7.02 9.92 3.95
CA LEU A 42 6.54 8.76 4.70
C LEU A 42 6.30 9.15 6.17
N SER A 43 5.04 9.36 6.54
CA SER A 43 4.67 9.62 7.94
C SER A 43 4.64 8.35 8.79
N ILE A 44 4.82 8.52 10.11
CA ILE A 44 4.69 7.44 11.08
C ILE A 44 3.28 6.83 11.08
N ASP A 45 2.24 7.65 10.92
CA ASP A 45 0.86 7.17 10.93
C ASP A 45 0.56 6.32 9.71
N MET A 46 1.02 6.73 8.52
CA MET A 46 0.92 5.92 7.30
C MET A 46 1.65 4.58 7.44
N LEU A 47 2.82 4.59 8.06
CA LEU A 47 3.67 3.41 8.21
C LEU A 47 3.15 2.41 9.25
N THR A 48 2.43 2.89 10.27
CA THR A 48 2.02 2.09 11.42
C THR A 48 0.59 1.55 11.32
N ILE A 49 -0.15 1.83 10.25
CA ILE A 49 -1.45 1.18 9.97
C ILE A 49 -1.23 -0.30 9.64
N GLU A 50 -2.06 -1.17 10.21
CA GLU A 50 -1.97 -2.61 9.95
C GLU A 50 -2.23 -2.93 8.46
N ASP A 51 -1.40 -3.82 7.94
CA ASP A 51 -1.36 -4.20 6.53
C ASP A 51 -1.06 -3.06 5.55
N ALA A 52 -0.59 -1.89 6.03
CA ALA A 52 -0.12 -0.81 5.16
C ALA A 52 1.12 -1.23 4.37
N LYS A 53 1.18 -0.79 3.11
CA LYS A 53 2.21 -1.17 2.13
C LYS A 53 2.67 0.08 1.39
N HIS A 54 3.95 0.40 1.51
CA HIS A 54 4.50 1.64 0.94
C HIS A 54 5.79 1.35 0.20
N TYR A 55 5.94 1.96 -0.97
CA TYR A 55 7.21 2.00 -1.69
C TYR A 55 7.88 3.35 -1.43
N VAL A 56 9.18 3.32 -1.20
CA VAL A 56 10.01 4.50 -0.98
C VAL A 56 11.23 4.45 -1.89
N THR A 57 11.58 5.57 -2.51
CA THR A 57 12.80 5.69 -3.30
C THR A 57 14.04 5.69 -2.41
N GLY A 58 15.07 4.93 -2.78
CA GLY A 58 16.33 4.86 -2.04
C GLY A 58 16.45 3.66 -1.10
N TYR A 59 17.62 3.55 -0.47
CA TYR A 59 17.85 2.63 0.65
C TYR A 59 17.46 3.30 1.96
N VAL A 60 16.85 2.53 2.86
CA VAL A 60 16.44 3.05 4.17
C VAL A 60 17.23 2.40 5.30
N ASN A 61 17.89 3.24 6.09
CA ASN A 61 18.51 2.80 7.34
C ASN A 61 17.50 2.83 8.48
N THR A 62 17.60 1.88 9.42
CA THR A 62 16.68 1.78 10.57
C THR A 62 16.52 3.08 11.36
N PRO A 63 17.58 3.88 11.63
CA PRO A 63 17.44 5.16 12.33
C PRO A 63 16.61 6.21 11.57
N ASN A 64 16.52 6.08 10.24
CA ASN A 64 15.80 7.02 9.38
C ASN A 64 14.34 6.60 9.15
N VAL A 65 13.94 5.42 9.64
CA VAL A 65 12.54 5.00 9.57
C VAL A 65 11.72 5.83 10.57
N PRO A 66 10.59 6.44 10.16
CA PRO A 66 9.71 7.20 11.04
C PRO A 66 9.35 6.41 12.31
N ARG A 67 9.49 7.04 13.48
CA ARG A 67 9.25 6.42 14.79
C ARG A 67 8.66 7.42 15.79
N GLY A 68 8.04 6.91 16.85
CA GLY A 68 7.51 7.74 17.93
C GLY A 68 8.62 8.26 18.86
N ALA A 69 8.28 9.21 19.72
CA ALA A 69 9.20 9.74 20.74
C ALA A 69 9.56 8.68 21.80
N GLU A 70 8.59 7.85 22.17
CA GLU A 70 8.65 6.96 23.33
C GLU A 70 9.22 5.56 23.01
N TRP A 71 9.39 5.24 21.72
CA TRP A 71 9.78 3.90 21.28
C TRP A 71 10.70 3.95 20.06
N ILE A 72 11.45 2.87 19.86
CA ILE A 72 12.40 2.74 18.75
C ILE A 72 12.13 1.48 17.92
N TRP A 73 12.52 1.51 16.66
CA TRP A 73 12.61 0.30 15.84
C TRP A 73 13.84 -0.51 16.23
N ASN A 74 13.63 -1.80 16.47
CA ASN A 74 14.68 -2.77 16.76
C ASN A 74 14.60 -3.95 15.79
N GLN A 75 15.73 -4.31 15.19
CA GLN A 75 15.81 -5.41 14.25
C GLN A 75 15.73 -6.75 15.00
N SER A 76 14.82 -7.64 14.56
CA SER A 76 14.57 -8.92 15.26
C SER A 76 15.70 -9.94 15.10
N ARG A 77 16.32 -9.94 13.92
CA ARG A 77 17.35 -10.88 13.45
C ARG A 77 18.24 -10.18 12.44
N GLY A 78 19.34 -10.81 12.02
CA GLY A 78 20.17 -10.30 10.92
C GLY A 78 19.42 -10.11 9.61
N ARG A 79 19.91 -9.18 8.78
CA ARG A 79 19.39 -8.96 7.43
C ARG A 79 19.52 -10.23 6.60
N GLN A 80 18.52 -10.49 5.78
CA GLN A 80 18.48 -11.63 4.89
C GLN A 80 18.61 -11.14 3.46
N ILE A 81 19.42 -11.84 2.66
CA ILE A 81 19.58 -11.54 1.25
C ILE A 81 18.96 -12.69 0.47
N ILE A 82 18.17 -12.35 -0.54
CA ILE A 82 17.62 -13.29 -1.52
C ILE A 82 17.81 -12.73 -2.91
N THR A 83 18.16 -13.60 -3.85
CA THR A 83 18.22 -13.27 -5.27
C THR A 83 17.02 -13.92 -5.94
N THR A 84 16.26 -13.13 -6.69
CA THR A 84 15.14 -13.63 -7.52
C THR A 84 15.65 -14.52 -8.64
N HIS A 85 14.76 -15.26 -9.30
CA HIS A 85 15.12 -16.07 -10.47
C HIS A 85 15.67 -15.24 -11.63
N SER A 86 15.33 -13.95 -11.71
CA SER A 86 15.86 -13.02 -12.73
C SER A 86 17.20 -12.38 -12.33
N GLY A 87 17.76 -12.72 -11.17
CA GLY A 87 19.04 -12.16 -10.70
C GLY A 87 18.92 -10.86 -9.89
N LEU A 88 17.72 -10.29 -9.73
CA LEU A 88 17.52 -9.13 -8.85
C LEU A 88 17.77 -9.52 -7.39
N LYS A 89 18.68 -8.79 -6.74
CA LYS A 89 18.96 -8.94 -5.30
C LYS A 89 17.94 -8.14 -4.48
N CYS A 90 17.44 -8.77 -3.42
CA CYS A 90 16.58 -8.17 -2.41
C CYS A 90 17.18 -8.44 -1.03
N GLU A 91 17.48 -7.40 -0.27
CA GLU A 91 17.81 -7.50 1.15
C GLU A 91 16.57 -7.21 1.98
N TYR A 92 16.28 -7.99 3.02
CA TYR A 92 15.09 -7.77 3.84
C TYR A 92 15.31 -8.11 5.31
N PHE A 93 14.56 -7.43 6.17
CA PHE A 93 14.62 -7.62 7.62
C PHE A 93 13.31 -7.18 8.28
N LYS A 94 13.14 -7.62 9.53
CA LYS A 94 11.98 -7.32 10.36
C LYS A 94 12.35 -6.40 11.52
N LEU A 95 11.63 -5.30 11.64
CA LEU A 95 11.67 -4.37 12.76
C LEU A 95 10.48 -4.64 13.70
N ASN A 96 10.76 -4.65 14.99
CA ASN A 96 9.73 -4.53 16.03
C ASN A 96 9.98 -3.28 16.84
N THR A 97 8.94 -2.79 17.47
CA THR A 97 9.02 -1.74 18.49
C THR A 97 9.72 -2.22 19.76
N ARG A 98 10.45 -1.32 20.40
CA ARG A 98 11.05 -1.46 21.73
C ARG A 98 10.92 -0.15 22.50
N LYS A 99 10.87 -0.25 23.83
CA LYS A 99 10.86 0.91 24.73
C LYS A 99 12.12 1.76 24.47
N SER A 100 11.95 3.08 24.37
CA SER A 100 13.11 3.98 24.42
C SER A 100 13.75 3.92 25.82
N LYS A 101 15.05 4.23 25.92
CA LYS A 101 15.74 4.29 27.23
C LYS A 101 15.19 5.39 28.13
N THR A 102 14.61 6.43 27.53
CA THR A 102 14.13 7.65 28.20
C THR A 102 12.64 7.63 28.53
N SER A 103 11.93 6.56 28.14
CA SER A 103 10.48 6.47 28.26
C SER A 103 10.08 5.35 29.19
N ASP A 104 9.02 5.57 29.98
CA ASP A 104 8.33 4.51 30.72
C ASP A 104 7.01 4.08 30.09
N VAL A 105 6.68 4.64 28.93
CA VAL A 105 5.49 4.27 28.17
C VAL A 105 5.68 2.89 27.55
N THR A 106 4.67 2.04 27.68
CA THR A 106 4.66 0.72 27.04
C THR A 106 4.66 0.93 25.51
N PRO A 107 5.65 0.39 24.77
CA PRO A 107 5.69 0.57 23.33
C PRO A 107 4.52 -0.14 22.65
N PRO A 108 4.00 0.38 21.53
CA PRO A 108 3.00 -0.33 20.72
C PRO A 108 3.59 -1.65 20.22
N LEU A 109 2.78 -2.62 19.80
CA LEU A 109 3.27 -3.94 19.35
C LEU A 109 3.43 -4.04 17.82
N PHE A 110 4.03 -3.03 17.20
CA PHE A 110 4.16 -2.99 15.75
C PHE A 110 5.22 -3.96 15.21
N LYS A 111 4.93 -4.52 14.03
CA LYS A 111 5.82 -5.40 13.27
C LYS A 111 5.93 -4.87 11.85
N LEU A 112 7.12 -4.42 11.46
CA LEU A 112 7.37 -3.82 10.16
C LEU A 112 8.41 -4.64 9.39
N TRP A 113 8.06 -5.05 8.18
CA TRP A 113 8.99 -5.66 7.23
C TRP A 113 9.54 -4.60 6.29
N VAL A 114 10.85 -4.66 6.06
CA VAL A 114 11.59 -3.76 5.18
C VAL A 114 12.28 -4.61 4.12
N PHE A 115 12.09 -4.27 2.84
CA PHE A 115 12.72 -4.94 1.71
C PHE A 115 13.41 -3.91 0.82
N GLN A 116 14.72 -4.03 0.67
CA GLN A 116 15.56 -3.19 -0.16
C GLN A 116 15.84 -3.90 -1.48
N LEU A 117 15.26 -3.38 -2.56
CA LEU A 117 15.39 -3.91 -3.91
C LEU A 117 16.57 -3.23 -4.61
N HIS A 118 17.58 -4.02 -4.99
CA HIS A 118 18.81 -3.53 -5.59
C HIS A 118 18.67 -3.34 -7.11
N PHE A 119 17.85 -2.37 -7.50
CA PHE A 119 17.78 -1.86 -8.87
C PHE A 119 18.86 -0.79 -9.12
N PRO A 120 19.09 -0.37 -10.39
CA PRO A 120 19.91 0.81 -10.68
C PRO A 120 19.45 2.07 -9.93
N LYS A 121 18.12 2.21 -9.77
CA LYS A 121 17.50 3.17 -8.84
C LYS A 121 16.94 2.39 -7.65
N PRO A 122 17.62 2.38 -6.49
CA PRO A 122 17.21 1.54 -5.36
C PRO A 122 15.81 1.92 -4.86
N ILE A 123 15.05 0.92 -4.44
CA ILE A 123 13.69 1.11 -3.92
C ILE A 123 13.53 0.25 -2.67
N THR A 124 12.91 0.83 -1.64
CA THR A 124 12.56 0.14 -0.41
C THR A 124 11.05 -0.09 -0.35
N PHE A 125 10.63 -1.31 -0.06
CA PHE A 125 9.23 -1.66 0.23
C PHE A 125 9.05 -1.88 1.73
N PHE A 126 8.02 -1.24 2.28
CA PHE A 126 7.57 -1.40 3.66
C PHE A 126 6.25 -2.16 3.68
N TRP A 127 6.14 -3.10 4.61
CA TRP A 127 4.87 -3.75 4.94
C TRP A 127 4.69 -3.83 6.45
N CYS A 128 3.65 -3.18 6.96
CA CYS A 128 3.29 -3.25 8.36
C CYS A 128 2.45 -4.51 8.62
N GLU A 129 3.07 -5.57 9.11
CA GLU A 129 2.38 -6.84 9.40
C GLU A 129 1.43 -6.73 10.60
N LYS A 130 1.79 -5.91 11.59
CA LYS A 130 0.97 -5.65 12.77
C LYS A 130 1.06 -4.18 13.11
N GLY A 131 -0.08 -3.51 13.19
CA GLY A 131 -0.16 -2.05 13.26
C GLY A 131 -1.28 -1.55 14.17
N LYS A 132 -1.66 -0.29 13.96
CA LYS A 132 -2.92 0.29 14.42
C LYS A 132 -4.03 -0.23 13.51
N ASP A 133 -5.22 -0.45 14.06
CA ASP A 133 -6.39 -0.74 13.23
C ASP A 133 -6.61 0.40 12.23
N PRO A 134 -6.92 0.10 10.95
CA PRO A 134 -7.32 1.13 10.02
C PRO A 134 -8.55 1.83 10.61
N ALA A 135 -8.52 3.16 10.66
CA ALA A 135 -9.67 3.92 11.12
C ALA A 135 -10.91 3.46 10.32
N PRO A 136 -12.07 3.24 10.96
CA PRO A 136 -13.28 2.91 10.24
C PRO A 136 -13.50 4.02 9.21
N ILE A 137 -13.60 3.64 7.94
CA ILE A 137 -14.07 4.55 6.90
C ILE A 137 -15.52 4.84 7.29
N ILE A 138 -15.74 5.92 8.04
CA ILE A 138 -17.09 6.44 8.27
C ILE A 138 -17.51 6.93 6.91
N ASP A 139 -18.21 6.07 6.17
CA ASP A 139 -18.78 6.41 4.89
C ASP A 139 -19.83 7.49 5.18
N HIS A 140 -19.45 8.76 5.04
CA HIS A 140 -20.32 9.89 5.35
C HIS A 140 -21.57 9.95 4.45
N LEU A 141 -21.73 9.00 3.53
CA LEU A 141 -22.88 8.84 2.64
C LEU A 141 -24.01 7.95 3.20
N THR A 142 -23.80 7.21 4.29
CA THR A 142 -24.84 6.32 4.87
C THR A 142 -25.68 6.94 5.99
N THR A 143 -25.47 8.22 6.31
CA THR A 143 -26.30 8.97 7.28
C THR A 143 -27.20 10.00 6.61
N LEU A 144 -27.69 9.73 5.39
CA LEU A 144 -28.92 10.36 4.95
C LEU A 144 -30.09 9.63 5.62
N PRO A 145 -30.93 10.31 6.43
CA PRO A 145 -32.07 9.68 7.06
C PRO A 145 -32.98 9.08 5.99
N THR A 146 -33.25 7.78 6.09
CA THR A 146 -34.13 7.01 5.21
C THR A 146 -35.55 7.60 5.12
N HIS A 147 -35.91 8.53 6.01
CA HIS A 147 -37.17 9.27 5.99
C HIS A 147 -37.31 10.33 4.89
N LEU A 148 -36.30 10.59 4.05
CA LEU A 148 -36.47 11.38 2.81
C LEU A 148 -36.68 10.51 1.55
N LEU A 149 -36.67 9.17 1.68
CA LEU A 149 -37.11 8.26 0.63
C LEU A 149 -38.61 7.97 0.80
N PHE A 150 -39.44 8.99 0.60
CA PHE A 150 -40.88 8.84 0.40
C PHE A 150 -41.22 8.78 -1.10
N PRO A 151 -42.36 8.18 -1.45
CA PRO A 151 -42.51 7.35 -2.63
C PRO A 151 -42.75 8.21 -3.87
N CYS A 152 -42.21 7.73 -4.98
CA CYS A 152 -42.66 8.08 -6.31
C CYS A 152 -44.19 7.89 -6.41
N HIS A 153 -44.94 8.97 -6.20
CA HIS A 153 -46.34 9.01 -6.58
C HIS A 153 -46.42 9.15 -8.10
N ARG A 154 -46.76 8.01 -8.71
CA ARG A 154 -47.30 7.88 -10.05
C ARG A 154 -48.60 8.67 -10.15
N THR A 155 -48.62 9.65 -11.06
CA THR A 155 -49.72 10.21 -11.91
C THR A 155 -49.18 11.56 -12.40
N GLU A 156 -49.22 12.00 -13.66
CA GLU A 156 -50.13 11.76 -14.76
C GLU A 156 -49.44 12.23 -16.05
N THR A 157 -49.95 11.73 -17.17
CA THR A 157 -49.68 12.14 -18.55
C THR A 157 -49.75 13.66 -18.74
N ALA A 158 -48.67 14.26 -19.22
CA ALA A 158 -48.71 15.57 -19.88
C ALA A 158 -47.82 15.54 -21.12
N ASP A 159 -48.41 16.05 -22.19
CA ASP A 159 -47.98 16.00 -23.58
C ASP A 159 -46.55 16.49 -23.85
N PHE A 160 -45.90 15.78 -24.77
CA PHE A 160 -44.67 16.18 -25.43
C PHE A 160 -44.95 17.25 -26.51
N PRO A 161 -44.36 18.45 -26.43
CA PRO A 161 -44.05 19.23 -27.62
C PRO A 161 -42.66 18.86 -28.11
N ASN A 162 -42.67 18.14 -29.24
CA ASN A 162 -41.70 18.14 -30.33
C ASN A 162 -40.57 19.20 -30.22
N LEU A 163 -39.37 18.80 -29.80
CA LEU A 163 -38.14 19.58 -29.98
C LEU A 163 -37.18 18.77 -30.84
N ARG A 164 -37.34 18.99 -32.15
CA ARG A 164 -36.36 18.70 -33.17
C ARG A 164 -35.08 19.50 -32.91
N GLN A 165 -33.95 18.85 -33.21
CA GLN A 165 -32.66 19.43 -33.62
C GLN A 165 -31.83 20.13 -32.53
N TYR A 166 -31.07 19.32 -31.78
CA TYR A 166 -29.73 19.73 -31.34
C TYR A 166 -28.69 18.79 -31.96
N THR A 167 -28.04 19.28 -33.02
CA THR A 167 -26.84 18.70 -33.60
C THR A 167 -25.66 18.93 -32.66
N PHE A 168 -25.04 17.84 -32.22
CA PHE A 168 -23.75 17.88 -31.52
C PHE A 168 -22.63 18.33 -32.48
N PRO A 169 -21.87 19.39 -32.18
CA PRO A 169 -20.65 19.66 -32.91
C PRO A 169 -19.61 18.58 -32.60
N ARG A 170 -19.10 17.95 -33.67
CA ARG A 170 -17.92 17.08 -33.64
C ARG A 170 -16.74 17.88 -33.10
N SER A 171 -16.18 17.43 -31.97
CA SER A 171 -14.88 17.91 -31.50
C SER A 171 -13.78 17.41 -32.44
N PRO A 172 -12.88 18.28 -32.93
CA PRO A 172 -11.74 17.89 -33.73
C PRO A 172 -10.63 17.30 -32.87
N PHE A 173 -10.04 16.25 -33.42
CA PHE A 173 -8.64 15.85 -33.27
C PHE A 173 -7.73 16.94 -32.68
N CYS A 174 -7.06 16.62 -31.56
CA CYS A 174 -5.79 17.22 -31.22
C CYS A 174 -4.75 16.10 -31.11
N SER A 175 -4.06 15.89 -32.22
CA SER A 175 -2.77 15.22 -32.34
C SER A 175 -1.65 16.25 -32.14
N PHE A 176 -0.76 16.01 -31.20
CA PHE A 176 0.62 16.53 -31.10
C PHE A 176 1.40 15.46 -30.30
N LEU A 177 2.32 14.69 -30.90
CA LEU A 177 3.76 14.99 -31.11
C LEU A 177 4.39 15.47 -29.79
N GLN A 178 5.45 14.86 -29.25
CA GLN A 178 6.65 14.31 -29.89
C GLN A 178 7.38 13.37 -28.91
#